data_AF-A0A7C9GTE3-F1
#
_entry.id   AF-A0A7C9GTE3-F1
#
_cell.length_a   1.000
_cell.length_b   1.000
_cell.length_c   1.000
_cell.angle_alpha   90.00
_cell.angle_beta   90.00
_cell.angle_gamma   90.00
#
_symmetry.space_group_name_H-M   'P 1'
#
loop_
_entity.id
_entity.type
_entity.pdbx_description
1 polymer ?
#
loop_
_entity_poly.entity_id
_entity_poly.type
_entity_poly.pdbx_seq_one_letter_code
_entity_poly.pdbx_strand_id
1 'polypeptide(L)'
;LGARRDRAAAALHTAGLRLDRAARGLVARDAAQLAARAARLRPLLLTTTTARARARVDQAGRLLASLGPDQVLARGYALVFAADGTLVASADRARTQSRLTIRFADGETLATPGNAGPKPIKAPPPQGSLF
;
A
#
# COMPACT_ATOMS: atom_id res chain seq x y z
N LEU A 1 84.26 9.25 0.68
CA LEU A 1 83.24 8.31 0.14
C LEU A 1 81.88 8.38 0.87
N GLY A 2 81.82 8.61 2.19
CA GLY A 2 80.56 8.72 2.97
C GLY A 2 79.58 9.79 2.48
N ALA A 3 80.03 11.04 2.31
CA ALA A 3 79.18 12.17 1.91
C ALA A 3 78.45 12.01 0.56
N ARG A 4 78.90 11.12 -0.33
CA ARG A 4 78.19 10.80 -1.59
C ARG A 4 77.07 9.77 -1.35
N ARG A 5 77.28 8.81 -0.44
CA ARG A 5 76.28 7.80 -0.05
C ARG A 5 75.14 8.44 0.74
N ASP A 6 75.44 9.37 1.66
CA ASP A 6 74.43 10.05 2.46
C ASP A 6 73.50 10.92 1.60
N ARG A 7 74.06 11.62 0.62
CA ARG A 7 73.28 12.39 -0.36
C ARG A 7 72.41 11.49 -1.24
N ALA A 8 72.91 10.33 -1.65
CA ALA A 8 72.10 9.36 -2.40
C ALA A 8 70.95 8.79 -1.55
N ALA A 9 71.20 8.48 -0.28
CA ALA A 9 70.18 8.02 0.66
C ALA A 9 69.08 9.09 0.90
N ALA A 10 69.48 10.34 1.10
CA ALA A 10 68.55 11.46 1.26
C ALA A 10 67.70 11.69 -0.01
N ALA A 11 68.31 11.57 -1.19
CA ALA A 11 67.59 11.68 -2.48
C ALA A 11 66.56 10.56 -2.65
N LEU A 12 66.92 9.31 -2.32
CA LEU A 12 66.00 8.16 -2.36
C LEU A 12 64.85 8.31 -1.38
N HIS A 13 65.13 8.75 -0.15
CA HIS A 13 64.08 9.00 0.85
C HIS A 13 63.09 10.08 0.37
N THR A 14 63.61 11.17 -0.20
CA THR A 14 62.79 12.24 -0.77
C THR A 14 61.95 11.75 -1.95
N ALA A 15 62.52 10.91 -2.81
CA ALA A 15 61.80 10.29 -3.92
C ALA A 15 60.67 9.35 -3.41
N GLY A 16 60.94 8.55 -2.38
CA GLY A 16 59.95 7.69 -1.73
C GLY A 16 58.78 8.47 -1.15
N LEU A 17 59.04 9.56 -0.42
CA LEU A 17 57.99 10.44 0.11
C LEU A 17 57.14 11.09 -0.98
N ARG A 18 57.76 11.46 -2.11
CA ARG A 18 57.05 12.03 -3.27
C ARG A 18 56.14 10.99 -3.93
N LEU A 19 56.62 9.77 -4.12
CA LEU A 19 55.83 8.67 -4.68
C LEU A 19 54.65 8.32 -3.78
N ASP A 20 54.88 8.21 -2.48
CA ASP A 20 53.82 7.93 -1.50
C ASP A 20 52.75 9.04 -1.49
N ARG A 21 53.17 10.32 -1.53
CA ARG A 21 52.23 11.44 -1.64
C ARG A 21 51.45 11.41 -2.96
N ALA A 22 52.10 11.07 -4.07
CA ALA A 22 51.44 10.96 -5.37
C ALA A 22 50.41 9.81 -5.38
N ALA A 23 50.78 8.63 -4.86
CA ALA A 23 49.89 7.48 -4.73
C ALA A 23 48.67 7.79 -3.86
N ARG A 24 48.88 8.42 -2.69
CA ARG A 24 47.79 8.89 -1.82
C ARG A 24 46.89 9.90 -2.52
N GLY A 25 47.48 10.81 -3.32
CA GLY A 25 46.73 11.77 -4.11
C GLY A 25 45.83 11.15 -5.17
N LEU A 26 46.29 10.07 -5.82
CA LEU A 26 45.48 9.32 -6.79
C LEU A 26 44.30 8.63 -6.10
N VAL A 27 44.56 7.89 -5.01
CA VAL A 27 43.50 7.21 -4.22
C VAL A 27 42.46 8.21 -3.71
N ALA A 28 42.90 9.38 -3.22
CA ALA A 28 41.99 10.42 -2.75
C ALA A 28 41.08 10.96 -3.87
N ARG A 29 41.61 11.12 -5.09
CA ARG A 29 40.82 11.56 -6.26
C ARG A 29 39.80 10.51 -6.67
N ASP A 30 40.20 9.25 -6.73
CA ASP A 30 39.31 8.15 -7.10
C ASP A 30 38.19 7.99 -6.07
N ALA A 31 38.52 8.07 -4.78
CA ALA A 31 37.53 8.06 -3.70
C ALA A 31 36.56 9.24 -3.81
N ALA A 32 37.06 10.44 -4.10
CA ALA A 32 36.22 11.62 -4.29
C ALA A 32 35.28 11.49 -5.50
N GLN A 33 35.77 10.94 -6.62
CA GLN A 33 34.95 10.68 -7.80
C GLN A 33 33.86 9.63 -7.52
N LEU A 34 34.21 8.56 -6.81
CA LEU A 34 33.26 7.53 -6.41
C LEU A 34 32.19 8.09 -5.47
N ALA A 35 32.59 8.88 -4.47
CA ALA A 35 31.67 9.53 -3.54
C ALA A 35 30.71 10.48 -4.26
N ALA A 36 31.20 11.28 -5.22
CA ALA A 36 30.37 12.16 -6.02
C ALA A 36 29.35 11.40 -6.88
N ARG A 37 29.75 10.27 -7.49
CA ARG A 37 28.84 9.42 -8.25
C ARG A 37 27.80 8.75 -7.35
N ALA A 38 28.21 8.22 -6.20
CA ALA A 38 27.31 7.61 -5.22
C ALA A 38 26.28 8.62 -4.67
N ALA A 39 26.72 9.85 -4.37
CA ALA A 39 25.85 10.92 -3.91
C ALA A 39 24.78 11.32 -4.94
N ARG A 40 25.08 11.22 -6.25
CA ARG A 40 24.10 11.46 -7.33
C ARG A 40 23.15 10.29 -7.55
N LEU A 41 23.64 9.05 -7.43
CA LEU A 41 22.83 7.84 -7.61
C LEU A 41 21.85 7.61 -6.46
N ARG A 42 22.26 7.91 -5.22
CA ARG A 42 21.46 7.62 -4.03
C ARG A 42 20.06 8.26 -4.04
N PRO A 43 19.89 9.56 -4.36
CA PRO A 43 18.57 10.16 -4.52
C PRO A 43 17.74 9.51 -5.63
N LEU A 44 18.34 9.18 -6.78
CA LEU A 44 17.63 8.57 -7.91
C LEU A 44 17.12 7.17 -7.57
N LEU A 45 17.90 6.38 -6.83
CA LEU A 45 17.47 5.07 -6.38
C LEU A 45 16.34 5.18 -5.34
N LEU A 46 16.43 6.13 -4.42
CA LEU A 46 15.37 6.38 -3.44
C LEU A 46 14.08 6.88 -4.09
N THR A 47 14.14 7.82 -5.03
CA THR A 47 12.93 8.33 -5.70
C THR A 47 12.26 7.26 -6.55
N THR A 48 13.04 6.48 -7.31
CA THR A 48 12.48 5.42 -8.16
C THR A 48 11.89 4.27 -7.36
N THR A 49 12.54 3.83 -6.28
CA THR A 49 11.99 2.80 -5.38
C THR A 49 10.73 3.29 -4.67
N THR A 50 10.73 4.53 -4.16
CA THR A 50 9.56 5.14 -3.52
C THR A 50 8.39 5.30 -4.49
N ALA A 51 8.65 5.78 -5.71
CA ALA A 51 7.62 5.94 -6.74
C ALA A 51 6.99 4.59 -7.12
N ARG A 52 7.79 3.53 -7.27
CA ARG A 52 7.28 2.17 -7.51
C ARG A 52 6.46 1.64 -6.34
N ALA A 53 6.90 1.86 -5.10
CA ALA A 53 6.15 1.45 -3.92
C ALA A 53 4.78 2.16 -3.85
N ARG A 54 4.75 3.48 -4.09
CA ARG A 54 3.50 4.26 -4.16
C ARG A 54 2.57 3.73 -5.26
N ALA A 55 3.08 3.53 -6.47
CA ALA A 55 2.27 3.01 -7.57
C ALA A 55 1.64 1.64 -7.26
N ARG A 56 2.35 0.75 -6.55
CA ARG A 56 1.81 -0.54 -6.09
C ARG A 56 0.69 -0.37 -5.06
N VAL A 57 0.88 0.52 -4.08
CA VAL A 57 -0.16 0.84 -3.08
C VAL A 57 -1.38 1.44 -3.76
N ASP A 58 -1.20 2.38 -4.69
CA ASP A 58 -2.31 3.01 -5.40
C ASP A 58 -3.07 2.01 -6.27
N GLN A 59 -2.38 1.09 -6.93
CA GLN A 59 -3.00 0.02 -7.71
C GLN A 59 -3.80 -0.93 -6.81
N ALA A 60 -3.24 -1.34 -5.68
CA ALA A 60 -3.94 -2.15 -4.69
C ALA A 60 -5.17 -1.41 -4.14
N GLY A 61 -5.05 -0.11 -3.87
CA GLY A 61 -6.17 0.74 -3.45
C GLY A 61 -7.28 0.84 -4.50
N ARG A 62 -6.94 0.97 -5.79
CA ARG A 62 -7.93 0.94 -6.87
C ARG A 62 -8.64 -0.41 -6.99
N LEU A 63 -7.90 -1.51 -6.88
CA LEU A 63 -8.49 -2.86 -6.88
C LEU A 63 -9.44 -3.04 -5.69
N LEU A 64 -9.00 -2.64 -4.50
CA LEU A 64 -9.83 -2.68 -3.30
C LEU A 64 -11.06 -1.78 -3.42
N ALA A 65 -10.93 -0.59 -4.01
CA ALA A 65 -12.07 0.28 -4.26
C ALA A 65 -13.05 -0.33 -5.27
N SER A 66 -12.56 -1.05 -6.28
CA SER A 66 -13.42 -1.67 -7.30
C SER A 66 -14.12 -2.95 -6.83
N LEU A 67 -13.48 -3.71 -5.94
CA LEU A 67 -13.97 -4.99 -5.41
C LEU A 67 -14.51 -4.87 -3.99
N GLY A 68 -14.41 -3.68 -3.41
CA GLY A 68 -14.72 -3.42 -2.02
C GLY A 68 -16.23 -3.44 -1.78
N PRO A 69 -16.68 -4.03 -0.67
CA PRO A 69 -18.09 -4.10 -0.32
C PRO A 69 -18.78 -2.72 -0.35
N ASP A 70 -18.07 -1.63 -0.05
CA ASP A 70 -18.61 -0.27 -0.02
C ASP A 70 -19.10 0.21 -1.41
N GLN A 71 -18.47 -0.23 -2.50
CA GLN A 71 -18.97 0.09 -3.84
C GLN A 71 -20.17 -0.76 -4.25
N VAL A 72 -20.33 -1.95 -3.65
CA VAL A 72 -21.57 -2.72 -3.75
C VAL A 72 -22.65 -2.02 -2.94
N LEU A 73 -22.36 -1.54 -1.73
CA LEU A 73 -23.30 -0.77 -0.90
C LEU A 73 -23.77 0.52 -1.58
N ALA A 74 -22.87 1.27 -2.23
CA ALA A 74 -23.21 2.50 -2.95
C ALA A 74 -24.14 2.28 -4.16
N ARG A 75 -24.23 1.05 -4.67
CA ARG A 75 -25.16 0.67 -5.76
C ARG A 75 -26.54 0.24 -5.25
N GLY A 76 -26.83 0.41 -3.96
CA GLY A 76 -28.11 0.09 -3.35
C GLY A 76 -28.20 -1.30 -2.74
N TYR A 77 -27.06 -1.98 -2.53
CA TYR A 77 -27.02 -3.25 -1.80
C TYR A 77 -26.77 -3.00 -0.30
N ALA A 78 -27.04 -4.01 0.53
CA ALA A 78 -26.79 -3.95 1.96
C ALA A 78 -26.05 -5.21 2.43
N LEU A 79 -25.14 -5.06 3.39
CA LEU A 79 -24.52 -6.19 4.07
C LEU A 79 -25.29 -6.50 5.34
N VAL A 80 -25.54 -7.79 5.59
CA VAL A 80 -26.27 -8.25 6.77
C VAL A 80 -25.28 -8.93 7.70
N PHE A 81 -25.25 -8.50 8.97
CA PHE A 81 -24.41 -9.06 10.02
C PHE A 81 -25.28 -9.65 11.12
N ALA A 82 -24.80 -10.73 11.73
CA ALA A 82 -25.36 -11.26 12.97
C ALA A 82 -24.96 -10.39 14.18
N ALA A 83 -25.55 -10.65 15.34
CA ALA A 83 -25.32 -9.88 16.56
C ALA A 83 -23.84 -9.90 17.04
N ASP A 84 -23.07 -10.90 16.62
CA ASP A 84 -21.63 -11.06 16.89
C ASP A 84 -20.73 -10.35 15.86
N GLY A 85 -21.32 -9.70 14.84
CA GLY A 85 -20.59 -9.03 13.76
C GLY A 85 -20.20 -9.96 12.59
N THR A 86 -20.62 -11.23 12.59
CA THR A 86 -20.36 -12.16 11.49
C THR A 86 -21.22 -11.84 10.27
N LEU A 87 -20.63 -11.85 9.06
CA LEU A 87 -21.38 -11.61 7.82
C LEU A 87 -22.34 -12.77 7.50
N VAL A 88 -23.61 -12.44 7.27
CA VAL A 88 -24.68 -13.39 6.95
C VAL A 88 -25.05 -13.26 5.48
N ALA A 89 -24.56 -14.18 4.64
CA ALA A 89 -24.79 -14.18 3.20
C ALA A 89 -25.97 -15.06 2.74
N SER A 90 -26.73 -15.68 3.65
CA SER A 90 -27.86 -16.57 3.33
C SER A 90 -29.11 -16.18 4.12
N ALA A 91 -30.27 -16.18 3.44
CA ALA A 91 -31.56 -15.92 4.06
C ALA A 91 -31.90 -16.94 5.16
N ASP A 92 -31.52 -18.21 5.00
CA ASP A 92 -31.79 -19.24 6.01
C ASP A 92 -30.99 -18.99 7.29
N ARG A 93 -29.73 -18.58 7.13
CA ARG A 93 -28.90 -18.17 8.27
C ARG A 93 -29.39 -16.87 8.90
N ALA A 94 -29.93 -15.95 8.11
CA ALA A 94 -30.49 -14.70 8.62
C ALA A 94 -31.74 -14.97 9.48
N ARG A 95 -32.61 -15.89 9.07
CA ARG A 95 -33.84 -16.26 9.80
C ARG A 95 -33.59 -16.86 11.18
N THR A 96 -32.45 -17.49 11.41
CA THR A 96 -32.11 -18.10 12.71
C THR A 96 -31.53 -17.10 13.71
N GLN A 97 -31.20 -15.88 13.28
CA GLN A 97 -30.67 -14.85 14.18
C GLN A 97 -31.81 -14.13 14.91
N SER A 98 -31.57 -13.79 16.18
CA SER A 98 -32.50 -12.96 16.96
C SER A 98 -32.45 -11.49 16.57
N ARG A 99 -31.29 -11.03 16.07
CA ARG A 99 -31.03 -9.66 15.67
C ARG A 99 -30.00 -9.63 14.57
N LEU A 100 -30.23 -8.74 13.61
CA LEU A 100 -29.36 -8.48 12.48
C LEU A 100 -28.99 -7.00 12.45
N THR A 101 -27.78 -6.72 12.00
CA THR A 101 -27.35 -5.37 11.65
C THR A 101 -27.23 -5.30 10.13
N ILE A 102 -27.98 -4.38 9.53
CA ILE A 102 -27.95 -4.13 8.09
C ILE A 102 -27.11 -2.87 7.87
N ARG A 103 -25.99 -3.03 7.18
CA ARG A 103 -25.09 -1.93 6.81
C ARG A 103 -25.34 -1.49 5.38
N PHE A 104 -25.60 -0.21 5.23
CA PHE A 104 -25.70 0.52 3.97
C PHE A 104 -24.44 1.40 3.79
N ALA A 105 -24.36 2.11 2.66
CA ALA A 105 -23.25 3.02 2.39
C ALA A 105 -23.23 4.25 3.30
N ASP A 106 -24.40 4.65 3.82
CA ASP A 106 -24.62 5.85 4.62
C ASP A 106 -24.78 5.57 6.12
N GLY A 107 -24.85 4.30 6.53
CA GLY A 107 -24.96 3.94 7.93
C GLY A 107 -25.42 2.51 8.18
N GLU A 108 -25.70 2.23 9.45
CA GLU A 108 -26.16 0.93 9.92
C GLU A 108 -27.56 1.03 10.53
N THR A 109 -28.36 0.00 10.32
CA THR A 109 -29.70 -0.13 10.88
C THR A 109 -29.89 -1.52 11.48
N LEU A 110 -30.82 -1.63 12.43
CA LEU A 110 -31.11 -2.88 13.12
C LEU A 110 -32.36 -3.51 12.53
N ALA A 111 -32.31 -4.83 12.32
CA ALA A 111 -33.44 -5.60 11.83
C ALA A 111 -33.61 -6.87 12.68
N THR A 112 -34.85 -7.33 12.76
CA THR A 112 -35.19 -8.63 13.35
C THR A 112 -35.89 -9.45 12.26
N PRO A 113 -35.50 -10.71 12.02
CA PRO A 113 -36.19 -11.56 11.05
C PRO A 113 -37.65 -11.73 11.44
N GLY A 114 -38.56 -11.24 10.58
CA GLY A 114 -39.99 -11.46 10.74
C GLY A 114 -40.38 -12.85 10.26
N ASN A 115 -41.19 -13.57 11.02
CA ASN A 115 -41.81 -14.81 10.58
C ASN A 115 -43.11 -14.50 9.82
N ALA A 116 -43.00 -13.85 8.67
CA ALA A 116 -44.13 -13.57 7.80
C ALA A 116 -43.93 -14.35 6.50
N GLY A 117 -44.66 -15.45 6.34
CA GLY A 117 -44.98 -15.98 5.02
C GLY A 117 -45.64 -14.88 4.16
N PRO A 118 -45.66 -15.04 2.82
CA PRO A 118 -46.16 -14.00 1.92
C PRO A 118 -47.56 -13.54 2.37
N LYS A 119 -47.67 -12.26 2.75
CA LYS A 119 -48.96 -11.66 3.09
C LYS A 119 -49.83 -11.70 1.82
N PRO A 120 -51.02 -12.32 1.85
CA PRO A 120 -51.90 -12.32 0.69
C PRO A 120 -52.25 -10.88 0.33
N ILE A 121 -51.94 -10.49 -0.91
CA ILE A 121 -52.39 -9.23 -1.48
C ILE A 121 -53.91 -9.34 -1.53
N LYS A 122 -54.61 -8.49 -0.76
CA LYS A 122 -56.07 -8.40 -0.84
C LYS A 122 -56.42 -8.01 -2.27
N ALA A 123 -57.13 -8.89 -2.97
CA ALA A 123 -57.64 -8.61 -4.31
C ALA A 123 -58.45 -7.30 -4.27
N PRO A 124 -58.34 -6.43 -5.30
CA PRO A 124 -59.16 -5.24 -5.39
C PRO A 124 -60.64 -5.61 -5.28
N PRO A 125 -61.47 -4.83 -4.57
CA PRO A 125 -62.90 -5.11 -4.49
C PRO A 125 -63.49 -5.15 -5.91
N PRO A 126 -64.47 -6.05 -6.17
CA PRO A 126 -65.08 -6.14 -7.49
C PRO A 126 -65.68 -4.79 -7.85
N GLN A 127 -65.16 -4.18 -8.93
CA GLN A 127 -65.77 -3.00 -9.54
C GLN A 127 -67.16 -3.41 -10.01
N GLY A 128 -68.19 -2.92 -9.31
CA GLY A 128 -69.58 -3.07 -9.73
C GLY A 128 -69.75 -2.50 -11.14
N SER A 129 -70.32 -3.30 -12.03
CA SER A 129 -70.64 -2.89 -13.39
C SER A 129 -71.76 -1.85 -13.36
N LEU A 130 -71.47 -0.68 -13.93
CA LEU A 130 -72.49 0.29 -14.36
C LEU A 130 -72.82 0.01 -15.82
N PHE A 131 -73.67 -1.00 -16.05
CA PHE A 131 -74.48 -1.19 -17.26
C PHE A 131 -75.72 -2.00 -16.89
#